data_AF-A0A0J6YG53-F1
#
_entry.id   AF-A0A0J6YG53-F1
#
_cell.length_a   1.000
_cell.length_b   1.000
_cell.length_c   1.000
_cell.angle_alpha   90.00
_cell.angle_beta   90.00
_cell.angle_gamma   90.00
#
_symmetry.space_group_name_H-M   'P 1'
#
loop_
_entity.id
_entity.type
_entity.pdbx_description
1 polymer ?
#
loop_
_entity_poly.entity_id
_entity_poly.type
_entity_poly.pdbx_seq_one_letter_code
_entity_poly.pdbx_strand_id
1 'polypeptide(L)'
;MDVHEPSFDATSGLCSHRRRRHTFSTVGDARTTPSGRRKRSLPPTLRPFLSLTLVQARVRKWAYAMFVYLIILLIILVPVRSYISQNALQGQEPFGWAVGYLFGNIPSLRFWLVMSGFDGWASLPPWSDKVAEFCRLGWIEHLRRDTFGEANTRLVICAYCMLVLVVGMALVIRLSTIVEVDTRRKIFHGMMVAMFLPTTFVDPAFTALAMTLILAIFLLLELFRASQVPPISKPITYFLAPYIDGRDYRGPVIISHIFLLIGCGIPLWLTLAGARHGGDWPWIGWEIEGRDISMVSGVICVGMGDAAASLVGRRKSGFGEETKAWKAALRSP
;
A
#
# COMPACT_ATOMS: atom_id res chain seq x y z
N MET A 1 -46.64 57.65 36.82
CA MET A 1 -45.22 57.93 36.57
C MET A 1 -45.06 57.73 35.09
N ASP A 2 -45.47 58.75 34.33
CA ASP A 2 -45.58 58.72 32.87
C ASP A 2 -44.81 59.94 32.40
N VAL A 3 -43.73 59.70 31.66
CA VAL A 3 -42.79 60.75 31.29
C VAL A 3 -42.32 60.53 29.85
N HIS A 4 -42.75 61.47 29.02
CA HIS A 4 -42.13 62.04 27.83
C HIS A 4 -41.95 61.23 26.53
N GLU A 5 -42.74 61.62 25.53
CA GLU A 5 -42.22 62.09 24.24
C GLU A 5 -41.62 63.50 24.40
N PRO A 6 -40.62 63.91 23.57
CA PRO A 6 -40.99 64.60 22.32
C PRO A 6 -40.02 64.45 21.13
N SER A 7 -40.55 64.85 19.97
CA SER A 7 -39.90 65.25 18.73
C SER A 7 -38.92 66.43 18.88
N PHE A 8 -37.96 66.59 17.95
CA PHE A 8 -37.77 67.79 17.10
C PHE A 8 -36.40 67.82 16.37
N ASP A 9 -36.49 68.11 15.07
CA ASP A 9 -35.67 68.92 14.18
C ASP A 9 -34.13 68.87 14.08
N ALA A 10 -33.73 68.84 12.82
CA ALA A 10 -32.43 69.19 12.27
C ALA A 10 -32.16 70.70 12.37
N THR A 11 -30.89 71.08 12.59
CA THR A 11 -30.18 72.11 11.79
C THR A 11 -28.71 72.29 12.21
N SER A 12 -27.84 72.13 11.21
CA SER A 12 -26.61 72.89 10.90
C SER A 12 -25.56 73.27 11.95
N GLY A 13 -24.32 72.85 11.66
CA GLY A 13 -23.17 73.77 11.58
C GLY A 13 -21.98 73.48 12.51
N LEU A 14 -20.82 73.10 11.95
CA LEU A 14 -19.62 73.95 11.84
C LEU A 14 -18.40 73.18 11.29
N CYS A 15 -17.66 73.85 10.40
CA CYS A 15 -16.37 73.45 9.85
C CYS A 15 -15.25 73.38 10.92
N SER A 16 -14.25 72.50 10.72
CA SER A 16 -12.85 72.96 10.52
C SER A 16 -11.87 71.82 10.20
N HIS A 17 -10.94 72.18 9.32
CA HIS A 17 -9.78 71.44 8.81
C HIS A 17 -8.99 70.57 9.81
N ARG A 18 -8.57 69.38 9.36
CA ARG A 18 -7.27 68.82 9.79
C ARG A 18 -6.52 68.08 8.67
N ARG A 19 -5.61 68.84 8.06
CA ARG A 19 -4.25 68.52 7.59
C ARG A 19 -3.96 67.10 7.04
N ARG A 20 -3.64 67.07 5.73
CA ARG A 20 -2.93 65.99 5.02
C ARG A 20 -1.75 65.46 5.83
N ARG A 21 -1.63 64.13 5.90
CA ARG A 21 -0.37 63.43 6.16
C ARG A 21 -0.01 62.64 4.91
N HIS A 22 1.11 63.00 4.30
CA HIS A 22 1.68 62.38 3.11
C HIS A 22 2.16 60.98 3.46
N THR A 23 1.51 59.96 2.91
CA THR A 23 2.10 58.63 2.77
C THR A 23 2.57 58.53 1.34
N PHE A 24 3.89 58.44 1.13
CA PHE A 24 4.48 58.19 -0.18
C PHE A 24 3.80 56.96 -0.81
N SER A 25 3.05 57.17 -1.89
CA SER A 25 2.64 56.09 -2.77
C SER A 25 3.91 55.62 -3.49
N THR A 26 4.53 54.56 -2.99
CA THR A 26 5.43 53.76 -3.80
C THR A 26 4.62 53.30 -5.00
N VAL A 27 4.97 53.82 -6.18
CA VAL A 27 4.41 53.43 -7.48
C VAL A 27 4.85 51.99 -7.71
N GLY A 28 4.14 51.05 -7.12
CA GLY A 28 4.14 49.67 -7.53
C GLY A 28 3.12 49.54 -8.64
N ASP A 29 3.57 49.19 -9.85
CA ASP A 29 2.75 48.87 -11.02
C ASP A 29 1.56 47.95 -10.66
N ALA A 30 0.45 48.55 -10.25
CA ALA A 30 -0.78 47.84 -9.99
C ALA A 30 -1.46 47.59 -11.33
N ARG A 31 -1.07 46.50 -12.00
CA ARG A 31 -1.72 46.02 -13.23
C ARG A 31 -3.16 45.60 -12.92
N THR A 32 -4.12 46.51 -13.07
CA THR A 32 -5.55 46.24 -12.98
C THR A 32 -6.04 45.58 -14.28
N THR A 33 -7.07 44.72 -14.20
CA THR A 33 -7.79 44.28 -15.42
C THR A 33 -8.63 45.44 -15.98
N PRO A 34 -9.06 45.41 -17.25
CA PRO A 34 -9.91 46.45 -17.84
C PRO A 34 -11.21 46.71 -17.04
N SER A 35 -11.65 45.75 -16.22
CA SER A 35 -12.81 45.85 -15.33
C SER A 35 -12.50 46.39 -13.92
N GLY A 36 -11.31 46.95 -13.67
CA GLY A 36 -10.91 47.51 -12.38
C GLY A 36 -10.67 46.50 -11.26
N ARG A 37 -10.67 45.18 -11.55
CA ARG A 37 -10.44 44.15 -10.52
C ARG A 37 -8.94 44.07 -10.22
N ARG A 38 -8.59 44.14 -8.94
CA ARG A 38 -7.20 43.96 -8.48
C ARG A 38 -6.73 42.57 -8.91
N LYS A 39 -5.68 42.49 -9.74
CA LYS A 39 -5.06 41.20 -10.09
C LYS A 39 -4.62 40.53 -8.80
N ARG A 40 -5.10 39.31 -8.55
CA ARG A 40 -4.68 38.49 -7.41
C ARG A 40 -3.16 38.32 -7.53
N SER A 41 -2.41 38.96 -6.64
CA SER A 41 -0.96 38.89 -6.64
C SER A 41 -0.56 37.44 -6.41
N LEU A 42 0.30 36.91 -7.28
CA LEU A 42 0.77 35.55 -7.11
C LEU A 42 1.53 35.41 -5.78
N PRO A 43 1.28 34.34 -5.02
CA PRO A 43 2.06 34.00 -3.85
C PRO A 43 3.57 34.08 -4.13
N PRO A 44 4.39 34.63 -3.22
CA PRO A 44 5.83 34.75 -3.42
C PRO A 44 6.51 33.39 -3.68
N THR A 45 5.91 32.28 -3.21
CA THR A 45 6.35 30.90 -3.45
C THR A 45 6.25 30.45 -4.92
N LEU A 46 5.37 31.07 -5.71
CA LEU A 46 5.15 30.69 -7.12
C LEU A 46 5.96 31.54 -8.11
N ARG A 47 6.55 32.66 -7.65
CA ARG A 47 7.35 33.56 -8.49
C ARG A 47 8.60 32.88 -9.10
N PRO A 48 9.35 32.03 -8.38
CA PRO A 48 10.50 31.33 -8.95
C PRO A 48 10.12 30.27 -9.99
N PHE A 49 8.90 29.72 -9.93
CA PHE A 49 8.45 28.71 -10.89
C PHE A 49 8.04 29.33 -12.23
N LEU A 50 7.59 30.59 -12.22
CA LEU A 50 7.27 31.33 -13.43
C LEU A 50 8.49 31.93 -14.14
N SER A 51 9.64 32.03 -13.46
CA SER A 51 10.88 32.50 -14.09
C SER A 51 11.65 31.39 -14.81
N LEU A 52 11.24 30.12 -14.66
CA LEU A 52 11.91 28.99 -15.29
C LEU A 52 11.40 28.75 -16.71
N THR A 53 12.33 28.53 -17.64
CA THR A 53 11.98 27.98 -18.95
C THR A 53 11.49 26.53 -18.81
N LEU A 54 10.64 26.06 -19.73
CA LEU A 54 10.14 24.68 -19.73
C LEU A 54 11.29 23.64 -19.72
N VAL A 55 12.39 23.94 -20.41
CA VAL A 55 13.59 23.10 -20.46
C VAL A 55 14.26 23.04 -19.09
N GLN A 56 14.49 24.20 -18.45
CA GLN A 56 15.11 24.25 -17.11
C GLN A 56 14.25 23.57 -16.04
N ALA A 57 12.92 23.76 -16.09
CA ALA A 57 12.00 23.09 -15.18
C ALA A 57 12.05 21.56 -15.35
N ARG A 58 12.12 21.08 -16.60
CA ARG A 58 12.25 19.65 -16.90
C ARG A 58 13.56 19.09 -16.37
N VAL A 59 14.69 19.72 -16.65
CA VAL A 59 16.02 19.27 -16.19
C VAL A 59 16.07 19.18 -14.67
N ARG A 60 15.60 20.22 -13.96
CA ARG A 60 15.57 20.22 -12.48
C ARG A 60 14.69 19.12 -11.92
N LYS A 61 13.54 18.85 -12.55
CA LYS A 61 12.63 17.78 -12.14
C LYS A 61 13.27 16.40 -12.27
N TRP A 62 13.98 16.14 -13.38
CA TRP A 62 14.69 14.88 -13.59
C TRP A 62 15.94 14.73 -12.71
N ALA A 63 16.66 15.83 -12.45
CA ALA A 63 17.77 15.83 -11.50
C ALA A 63 17.30 15.49 -10.07
N TYR A 64 16.19 16.10 -9.62
CA TYR A 64 15.58 15.75 -8.34
C TYR A 64 15.13 14.28 -8.32
N ALA A 65 14.55 13.78 -9.40
CA ALA A 65 14.15 12.39 -9.51
C ALA A 65 15.32 11.43 -9.36
N MET A 66 16.41 11.67 -10.10
CA MET A 66 17.64 10.88 -10.03
C MET A 66 18.22 10.88 -8.62
N PHE A 67 18.25 12.04 -7.95
CA PHE A 67 18.69 12.17 -6.57
C PHE A 67 17.84 11.33 -5.60
N VAL A 68 16.51 11.40 -5.72
CA VAL A 68 15.60 10.60 -4.89
C VAL A 68 15.81 9.10 -5.12
N TYR A 69 15.93 8.66 -6.38
CA TYR A 69 16.20 7.25 -6.69
C TYR A 69 17.54 6.77 -6.14
N LEU A 70 18.59 7.61 -6.26
CA LEU A 70 19.90 7.30 -5.71
C LEU A 70 19.86 7.14 -4.19
N ILE A 71 19.19 8.05 -3.47
CA ILE A 71 19.04 7.96 -2.02
C ILE A 71 18.31 6.68 -1.61
N ILE A 72 17.19 6.37 -2.27
CA ILE A 72 16.42 5.17 -1.96
C ILE A 72 17.27 3.91 -2.22
N LEU A 73 18.00 3.88 -3.34
CA LEU A 73 18.92 2.78 -3.65
C LEU A 73 20.00 2.64 -2.57
N LEU A 74 20.61 3.74 -2.12
CA LEU A 74 21.61 3.72 -1.05
C LEU A 74 21.03 3.25 0.28
N ILE A 75 19.81 3.67 0.64
CA ILE A 75 19.12 3.20 1.85
C ILE A 75 18.88 1.69 1.77
N ILE A 76 18.45 1.17 0.63
CA ILE A 76 18.21 -0.27 0.45
C ILE A 76 19.53 -1.05 0.52
N LEU A 77 20.56 -0.60 -0.20
CA LEU A 77 21.83 -1.33 -0.35
C LEU A 77 22.77 -1.23 0.84
N VAL A 78 22.65 -0.20 1.69
CA VAL A 78 23.57 0.03 2.81
C VAL A 78 22.90 -0.29 4.16
N PRO A 79 22.08 0.57 4.79
CA PRO A 79 21.56 0.30 6.13
C PRO A 79 20.57 -0.87 6.15
N VAL A 80 19.65 -0.97 5.19
CA VAL A 80 18.64 -2.05 5.18
C VAL A 80 19.31 -3.40 4.94
N ARG A 81 20.16 -3.50 3.92
CA ARG A 81 20.95 -4.71 3.63
C ARG A 81 21.77 -5.17 4.83
N SER A 82 22.53 -4.25 5.45
CA SER A 82 23.35 -4.57 6.62
C SER A 82 22.50 -5.01 7.81
N TYR A 83 21.36 -4.35 8.05
CA TYR A 83 20.46 -4.69 9.13
C TYR A 83 19.85 -6.08 8.97
N ILE A 84 19.37 -6.42 7.77
CA ILE A 84 18.80 -7.74 7.46
C ILE A 84 19.87 -8.82 7.58
N SER A 85 21.07 -8.57 7.04
CA SER A 85 22.19 -9.51 7.11
C SER A 85 22.50 -9.89 8.56
N GLN A 86 22.65 -8.91 9.45
CA GLN A 86 23.03 -9.15 10.84
C GLN A 86 21.91 -9.72 11.71
N ASN A 87 20.68 -9.21 11.57
CA ASN A 87 19.59 -9.54 12.49
C ASN A 87 18.70 -10.70 12.03
N ALA A 88 18.54 -10.90 10.72
CA ALA A 88 17.63 -11.91 10.18
C ALA A 88 18.36 -13.10 9.52
N LEU A 89 19.56 -12.89 8.99
CA LEU A 89 20.27 -13.87 8.17
C LEU A 89 21.59 -14.37 8.77
N GLN A 90 21.85 -14.10 10.05
CA GLN A 90 23.03 -14.58 10.78
C GLN A 90 24.37 -14.22 10.09
N GLY A 91 24.43 -13.05 9.46
CA GLY A 91 25.60 -12.55 8.73
C GLY A 91 25.66 -12.97 7.25
N GLN A 92 24.70 -13.73 6.74
CA GLN A 92 24.61 -14.08 5.32
C GLN A 92 24.21 -12.86 4.48
N GLU A 93 24.62 -12.86 3.22
CA GLU A 93 24.35 -11.79 2.27
C GLU A 93 22.88 -11.87 1.79
N PRO A 94 22.04 -10.82 1.93
CA PRO A 94 20.60 -10.94 1.67
C PRO A 94 20.22 -11.32 0.24
N PHE A 95 20.94 -10.83 -0.78
CA PHE A 95 20.63 -11.13 -2.17
C PHE A 95 21.01 -12.56 -2.53
N GLY A 96 22.21 -12.99 -2.12
CA GLY A 96 22.66 -14.37 -2.28
C GLY A 96 21.77 -15.35 -1.52
N TRP A 97 21.45 -15.05 -0.27
CA TRP A 97 20.49 -15.82 0.53
C TRP A 97 19.15 -15.96 -0.17
N ALA A 98 18.60 -14.89 -0.75
CA ALA A 98 17.32 -14.95 -1.47
C ALA A 98 17.38 -15.87 -2.69
N VAL A 99 18.53 -15.91 -3.40
CA VAL A 99 18.76 -16.84 -4.52
C VAL A 99 18.74 -18.29 -4.02
N GLY A 100 19.47 -18.61 -2.95
CA GLY A 100 19.42 -19.94 -2.34
C GLY A 100 18.03 -20.30 -1.84
N TYR A 101 17.39 -19.39 -1.13
CA TYR A 101 16.09 -19.58 -0.48
C TYR A 101 14.96 -19.90 -1.46
N LEU A 102 15.00 -19.33 -2.68
CA LEU A 102 14.03 -19.57 -3.74
C LEU A 102 14.45 -20.66 -4.73
N PHE A 103 15.73 -20.75 -5.08
CA PHE A 103 16.20 -21.58 -6.20
C PHE A 103 17.20 -22.66 -5.81
N GLY A 104 17.50 -22.85 -4.52
CA GLY A 104 18.54 -23.76 -4.04
C GLY A 104 18.33 -25.25 -4.34
N ASN A 105 17.10 -25.66 -4.64
CA ASN A 105 16.75 -27.02 -5.04
C ASN A 105 16.79 -27.26 -6.57
N ILE A 106 17.12 -26.24 -7.39
CA ILE A 106 17.27 -26.41 -8.85
C ILE A 106 18.68 -26.95 -9.16
N PRO A 107 18.82 -28.18 -9.70
CA PRO A 107 20.14 -28.80 -9.88
C PRO A 107 21.06 -28.03 -10.83
N SER A 108 20.52 -27.48 -11.93
CA SER A 108 21.29 -26.72 -12.92
C SER A 108 21.88 -25.43 -12.35
N LEU A 109 21.06 -24.66 -11.62
CA LEU A 109 21.51 -23.43 -10.97
C LEU A 109 22.51 -23.73 -9.87
N ARG A 110 22.24 -24.75 -9.04
CA ARG A 110 23.14 -25.18 -7.97
C ARG A 110 24.51 -25.57 -8.53
N PHE A 111 24.54 -26.38 -9.58
CA PHE A 111 25.78 -26.76 -10.25
C PHE A 111 26.52 -25.54 -10.80
N TRP A 112 25.82 -24.61 -11.45
CA TRP A 112 26.41 -23.38 -11.97
C TRP A 112 27.00 -22.49 -10.86
N LEU A 113 26.29 -22.33 -9.74
CA LEU A 113 26.75 -21.57 -8.58
C LEU A 113 28.00 -22.18 -7.94
N VAL A 114 28.01 -23.50 -7.76
CA VAL A 114 29.18 -24.21 -7.21
C VAL A 114 30.37 -24.15 -8.17
N MET A 115 30.14 -24.40 -9.47
CA MET A 115 31.20 -24.32 -10.48
C MET A 115 31.79 -22.91 -10.61
N SER A 116 30.97 -21.88 -10.38
CA SER A 116 31.39 -20.48 -10.41
C SER A 116 31.97 -19.97 -9.08
N GLY A 117 32.01 -20.79 -8.02
CA GLY A 117 32.50 -20.40 -6.70
C GLY A 117 31.59 -19.44 -5.91
N PHE A 118 30.29 -19.41 -6.24
CA PHE A 118 29.28 -18.57 -5.58
C PHE A 118 28.44 -19.34 -4.54
N ASP A 119 28.86 -20.53 -4.13
CA ASP A 119 28.17 -21.39 -3.16
C ASP A 119 28.06 -20.74 -1.77
N GLY A 120 29.13 -20.09 -1.31
CA GLY A 120 29.14 -19.34 -0.05
C GLY A 120 28.29 -18.05 -0.08
N TRP A 121 28.13 -17.44 -1.26
CA TRP A 121 27.27 -16.27 -1.44
C TRP A 121 25.79 -16.67 -1.49
N ALA A 122 25.46 -17.70 -2.28
CA ALA A 122 24.08 -18.13 -2.50
C ALA A 122 23.49 -18.95 -1.33
N SER A 123 24.31 -19.35 -0.35
CA SER A 123 23.86 -20.07 0.85
C SER A 123 22.99 -21.29 0.50
N LEU A 124 23.63 -22.27 -0.15
CA LEU A 124 22.96 -23.47 -0.65
C LEU A 124 22.78 -24.52 0.46
N PRO A 125 21.61 -25.18 0.56
CA PRO A 125 21.42 -26.25 1.53
C PRO A 125 22.34 -27.43 1.24
N PRO A 126 22.94 -28.07 2.27
CA PRO A 126 23.65 -29.32 2.09
C PRO A 126 22.69 -30.38 1.52
N TRP A 127 23.23 -31.35 0.78
CA TRP A 127 22.41 -32.49 0.37
C TRP A 127 22.03 -33.27 1.63
N SER A 128 20.74 -33.30 1.95
CA SER A 128 20.23 -33.95 3.16
C SER A 128 19.71 -35.34 2.80
N ASP A 129 20.34 -36.39 3.33
CA ASP A 129 19.87 -37.77 3.25
C ASP A 129 18.79 -38.08 4.33
N LYS A 130 18.25 -37.07 5.03
CA LYS A 130 17.29 -37.23 6.13
C LYS A 130 15.84 -37.44 5.66
N VAL A 131 15.63 -38.35 4.73
CA VAL A 131 14.31 -38.77 4.20
C VAL A 131 13.38 -39.27 5.33
N ALA A 132 13.95 -39.81 6.41
CA ALA A 132 13.20 -40.53 7.45
C ALA A 132 12.67 -39.69 8.63
N GLU A 133 13.05 -38.42 8.82
CA GLU A 133 12.64 -37.66 10.02
C GLU A 133 11.28 -36.96 9.90
N PHE A 134 10.79 -36.69 8.69
CA PHE A 134 9.62 -35.81 8.48
C PHE A 134 8.26 -36.53 8.39
N CYS A 135 8.24 -37.87 8.37
CA CYS A 135 7.00 -38.67 8.31
C CYS A 135 6.06 -38.43 9.51
N ARG A 136 6.53 -37.79 10.59
CA ARG A 136 5.74 -37.46 11.79
C ARG A 136 4.98 -36.13 11.71
N LEU A 137 5.24 -35.28 10.72
CA LEU A 137 4.74 -33.89 10.65
C LEU A 137 3.51 -33.70 9.74
N GLY A 138 2.84 -34.78 9.33
CA GLY A 138 1.65 -34.75 8.51
C GLY A 138 1.93 -34.69 7.00
N TRP A 139 0.91 -35.01 6.19
CA TRP A 139 1.02 -35.21 4.74
C TRP A 139 1.50 -33.99 3.94
N ILE A 140 1.07 -32.77 4.31
CA ILE A 140 1.48 -31.52 3.63
C ILE A 140 2.98 -31.28 3.82
N GLU A 141 3.47 -31.51 5.04
CA GLU A 141 4.87 -31.27 5.38
C GLU A 141 5.78 -32.34 4.75
N HIS A 142 5.31 -33.58 4.68
CA HIS A 142 5.97 -34.65 3.95
C HIS A 142 6.06 -34.33 2.45
N LEU A 143 4.96 -33.93 1.80
CA LEU A 143 4.95 -33.56 0.38
C LEU A 143 5.90 -32.39 0.09
N ARG A 144 5.89 -31.37 0.97
CA ARG A 144 6.74 -30.18 0.88
C ARG A 144 8.23 -30.52 0.94
N ARG A 145 8.65 -31.29 1.94
CA ARG A 145 10.08 -31.55 2.19
C ARG A 145 10.64 -32.71 1.36
N ASP A 146 9.87 -33.79 1.22
CA ASP A 146 10.38 -35.03 0.64
C ASP A 146 10.20 -35.10 -0.89
N THR A 147 9.06 -34.62 -1.40
CA THR A 147 8.75 -34.72 -2.84
C THR A 147 9.25 -33.53 -3.64
N PHE A 148 9.06 -32.31 -3.14
CA PHE A 148 9.46 -31.09 -3.85
C PHE A 148 10.77 -30.50 -3.35
N GLY A 149 11.00 -30.54 -2.04
CA GLY A 149 12.04 -29.77 -1.37
C GLY A 149 11.57 -28.35 -1.02
N GLU A 150 12.20 -27.75 -0.01
CA GLU A 150 11.74 -26.48 0.59
C GLU A 150 11.74 -25.32 -0.42
N ALA A 151 12.82 -25.13 -1.18
CA ALA A 151 12.90 -24.04 -2.16
C ALA A 151 11.93 -24.22 -3.34
N ASN A 152 11.80 -25.44 -3.86
CA ASN A 152 10.85 -25.73 -4.95
C ASN A 152 9.40 -25.52 -4.51
N THR A 153 9.06 -25.85 -3.25
CA THR A 153 7.71 -25.55 -2.72
C THR A 153 7.43 -24.05 -2.73
N ARG A 154 8.40 -23.21 -2.38
CA ARG A 154 8.26 -21.74 -2.47
C ARG A 154 8.07 -21.28 -3.92
N LEU A 155 8.74 -21.90 -4.89
CA LEU A 155 8.50 -21.63 -6.32
C LEU A 155 7.09 -22.04 -6.78
N VAL A 156 6.60 -23.19 -6.30
CA VAL A 156 5.21 -23.63 -6.56
C VAL A 156 4.22 -22.65 -5.95
N ILE A 157 4.48 -22.16 -4.74
CA ILE A 157 3.69 -21.09 -4.11
C ILE A 157 3.73 -19.83 -4.98
N CYS A 158 4.89 -19.38 -5.44
CA CYS A 158 4.99 -18.23 -6.35
C CYS A 158 4.17 -18.43 -7.63
N ALA A 159 4.27 -19.60 -8.27
CA ALA A 159 3.51 -19.92 -9.47
C ALA A 159 2.00 -19.94 -9.21
N TYR A 160 1.57 -20.51 -8.07
CA TYR A 160 0.18 -20.49 -7.62
C TYR A 160 -0.33 -19.06 -7.42
N CYS A 161 0.42 -18.22 -6.68
CA CYS A 161 0.06 -16.83 -6.45
C CYS A 161 -0.03 -16.06 -7.76
N MET A 162 0.92 -16.25 -8.69
CA MET A 162 0.90 -15.62 -10.01
C MET A 162 -0.32 -16.06 -10.82
N LEU A 163 -0.70 -17.34 -10.78
CA LEU A 163 -1.91 -17.83 -11.44
C LEU A 163 -3.16 -17.18 -10.85
N VAL A 164 -3.30 -17.13 -9.52
CA VAL A 164 -4.43 -16.47 -8.84
C VAL A 164 -4.50 -14.99 -9.20
N LEU A 165 -3.36 -14.28 -9.25
CA LEU A 165 -3.28 -12.88 -9.66
C LEU A 165 -3.69 -12.69 -11.12
N VAL A 166 -3.21 -13.52 -12.04
CA VAL A 166 -3.53 -13.42 -13.48
C VAL A 166 -5.01 -13.70 -13.72
N VAL A 167 -5.55 -14.78 -13.15
CA VAL A 167 -6.97 -15.14 -13.28
C VAL A 167 -7.84 -14.07 -12.62
N GLY A 168 -7.47 -13.62 -11.43
CA GLY A 168 -8.17 -12.58 -10.70
C GLY A 168 -8.19 -11.24 -11.45
N MET A 169 -7.06 -10.82 -12.02
CA MET A 169 -6.99 -9.60 -12.81
C MET A 169 -7.77 -9.71 -14.12
N ALA A 170 -7.71 -10.87 -14.79
CA ALA A 170 -8.53 -11.12 -15.98
C ALA A 170 -10.03 -11.02 -15.64
N LEU A 171 -10.45 -11.58 -14.50
CA LEU A 171 -11.82 -11.48 -14.01
C LEU A 171 -12.22 -10.03 -13.72
N VAL A 172 -11.37 -9.26 -13.04
CA VAL A 172 -11.60 -7.83 -12.76
C VAL A 172 -11.77 -7.06 -14.07
N ILE A 173 -10.88 -7.25 -15.05
CA ILE A 173 -10.96 -6.55 -16.34
C ILE A 173 -12.26 -6.91 -17.07
N ARG A 174 -12.61 -8.20 -17.14
CA ARG A 174 -13.83 -8.69 -17.82
C ARG A 174 -15.12 -8.21 -17.16
N LEU A 175 -15.18 -8.17 -15.83
CA LEU A 175 -16.37 -7.74 -15.08
C LEU A 175 -16.45 -6.22 -14.91
N SER A 176 -15.32 -5.50 -15.02
CA SER A 176 -15.28 -4.04 -14.82
C SER A 176 -16.10 -3.25 -15.84
N THR A 177 -16.41 -3.83 -17.00
CA THR A 177 -17.23 -3.18 -18.04
C THR A 177 -18.72 -3.26 -17.75
N ILE A 178 -19.15 -4.07 -16.78
CA ILE A 178 -20.57 -4.38 -16.52
C ILE A 178 -20.97 -4.07 -15.07
N VAL A 179 -20.04 -4.12 -14.11
CA VAL A 179 -20.37 -4.15 -12.67
C VAL A 179 -19.83 -2.95 -11.88
N GLU A 180 -20.60 -2.51 -10.88
CA GLU A 180 -20.28 -1.44 -9.92
C GLU A 180 -18.96 -1.63 -9.14
N VAL A 181 -18.41 -0.51 -8.66
CA VAL A 181 -17.15 -0.40 -7.91
C VAL A 181 -17.08 -1.36 -6.70
N ASP A 182 -18.22 -1.60 -6.04
CA ASP A 182 -18.34 -2.49 -4.87
C ASP A 182 -17.99 -3.95 -5.19
N THR A 183 -18.38 -4.45 -6.37
CA THR A 183 -18.06 -5.82 -6.77
C THR A 183 -16.58 -5.97 -7.12
N ARG A 184 -15.96 -4.93 -7.69
CA ARG A 184 -14.51 -4.93 -7.97
C ARG A 184 -13.70 -5.05 -6.68
N ARG A 185 -14.10 -4.30 -5.64
CA ARG A 185 -13.49 -4.38 -4.30
C ARG A 185 -13.58 -5.79 -3.72
N LYS A 186 -14.75 -6.44 -3.82
CA LYS A 186 -14.97 -7.82 -3.36
C LYS A 186 -14.10 -8.83 -4.09
N ILE A 187 -13.92 -8.70 -5.41
CA ILE A 187 -13.04 -9.59 -6.17
C ILE A 187 -11.59 -9.44 -5.70
N PHE A 188 -11.10 -8.22 -5.46
CA PHE A 188 -9.76 -8.02 -4.92
C PHE A 188 -9.59 -8.62 -3.52
N HIS A 189 -10.58 -8.47 -2.64
CA HIS A 189 -10.54 -9.08 -1.30
C HIS A 189 -10.55 -10.61 -1.39
N GLY A 190 -11.41 -11.18 -2.24
CA GLY A 190 -11.47 -12.62 -2.49
C GLY A 190 -10.17 -13.17 -3.09
N MET A 191 -9.53 -12.43 -4.01
CA MET A 191 -8.23 -12.77 -4.57
C MET A 191 -7.14 -12.83 -3.48
N MET A 192 -7.17 -11.89 -2.54
CA MET A 192 -6.24 -11.88 -1.40
C MET A 192 -6.45 -13.07 -0.48
N VAL A 193 -7.71 -13.47 -0.22
CA VAL A 193 -8.00 -14.70 0.54
C VAL A 193 -7.49 -15.93 -0.19
N ALA A 194 -7.81 -16.06 -1.47
CA ALA A 194 -7.36 -17.18 -2.29
C ALA A 194 -5.83 -17.26 -2.33
N MET A 195 -5.14 -16.13 -2.39
CA MET A 195 -3.69 -16.09 -2.43
C MET A 195 -3.07 -16.42 -1.06
N PHE A 196 -3.48 -15.75 0.02
CA PHE A 196 -2.75 -15.82 1.29
C PHE A 196 -3.23 -16.89 2.27
N LEU A 197 -4.48 -17.33 2.17
CA LEU A 197 -5.00 -18.37 3.08
C LEU A 197 -4.25 -19.71 2.91
N PRO A 198 -4.15 -20.30 1.70
CA PRO A 198 -3.45 -21.57 1.54
C PRO A 198 -1.94 -21.42 1.76
N THR A 199 -1.32 -20.31 1.32
CA THR A 199 0.13 -20.15 1.38
C THR A 199 0.62 -19.95 2.81
N THR A 200 -0.16 -19.25 3.65
CA THR A 200 0.16 -19.10 5.08
C THR A 200 0.18 -20.45 5.80
N PHE A 201 -0.71 -21.39 5.42
CA PHE A 201 -0.70 -22.73 6.00
C PHE A 201 0.45 -23.61 5.48
N VAL A 202 0.87 -23.44 4.22
CA VAL A 202 1.98 -24.22 3.67
C VAL A 202 3.32 -23.72 4.20
N ASP A 203 3.61 -22.43 4.01
CA ASP A 203 4.86 -21.78 4.43
C ASP A 203 4.55 -20.37 4.99
N PRO A 204 4.31 -20.26 6.31
CA PRO A 204 3.96 -18.99 6.95
C PRO A 204 5.12 -18.00 6.96
N ALA A 205 6.36 -18.46 7.11
CA ALA A 205 7.54 -17.59 7.11
C ALA A 205 7.76 -16.97 5.71
N PHE A 206 7.66 -17.77 4.66
CA PHE A 206 7.72 -17.29 3.28
C PHE A 206 6.57 -16.31 2.98
N THR A 207 5.36 -16.64 3.41
CA THR A 207 4.19 -15.77 3.19
C THR A 207 4.37 -14.42 3.90
N ALA A 208 4.86 -14.42 5.15
CA ALA A 208 5.15 -13.21 5.89
C ALA A 208 6.23 -12.35 5.23
N LEU A 209 7.31 -12.98 4.73
CA LEU A 209 8.36 -12.30 3.97
C LEU A 209 7.80 -11.66 2.70
N ALA A 210 7.02 -12.40 1.93
CA ALA A 210 6.38 -11.91 0.70
C ALA A 210 5.44 -10.74 0.99
N MET A 211 4.63 -10.82 2.05
CA MET A 211 3.71 -9.74 2.46
C MET A 211 4.47 -8.48 2.87
N THR A 212 5.55 -8.61 3.65
CA THR A 212 6.40 -7.47 4.04
C THR A 212 7.09 -6.83 2.83
N LEU A 213 7.58 -7.64 1.88
CA LEU A 213 8.20 -7.16 0.66
C LEU A 213 7.21 -6.42 -0.24
N ILE A 214 6.02 -6.98 -0.46
CA ILE A 214 4.95 -6.35 -1.24
C ILE A 214 4.50 -5.05 -0.56
N LEU A 215 4.39 -5.02 0.78
CA LEU A 215 4.06 -3.81 1.53
C LEU A 215 5.13 -2.72 1.32
N ALA A 216 6.41 -3.08 1.41
CA ALA A 216 7.51 -2.15 1.14
C ALA A 216 7.45 -1.60 -0.28
N ILE A 217 7.14 -2.44 -1.28
CA ILE A 217 6.94 -2.01 -2.67
C ILE A 217 5.75 -1.05 -2.77
N PHE A 218 4.61 -1.36 -2.17
CA PHE A 218 3.44 -0.48 -2.19
C PHE A 218 3.73 0.87 -1.54
N LEU A 219 4.43 0.89 -0.40
CA LEU A 219 4.85 2.13 0.25
C LEU A 219 5.82 2.94 -0.62
N LEU A 220 6.76 2.29 -1.32
CA LEU A 220 7.68 2.97 -2.24
C LEU A 220 6.95 3.53 -3.48
N LEU A 221 6.06 2.75 -4.09
CA LEU A 221 5.24 3.20 -5.21
C LEU A 221 4.36 4.40 -4.80
N GLU A 222 3.81 4.34 -3.59
CA GLU A 222 3.03 5.41 -3.01
C GLU A 222 3.85 6.67 -2.77
N LEU A 223 5.06 6.52 -2.22
CA LEU A 223 6.01 7.60 -2.05
C LEU A 223 6.36 8.27 -3.39
N PHE A 224 6.65 7.47 -4.42
CA PHE A 224 6.95 7.98 -5.76
C PHE A 224 5.77 8.74 -6.37
N ARG A 225 4.55 8.22 -6.18
CA ARG A 225 3.33 8.87 -6.67
C ARG A 225 3.06 10.17 -5.93
N ALA A 226 3.09 10.17 -4.60
CA ALA A 226 2.85 11.34 -3.75
C ALA A 226 3.90 12.44 -3.98
N SER A 227 5.15 12.05 -4.21
CA SER A 227 6.27 12.98 -4.49
C SER A 227 6.35 13.41 -5.96
N GLN A 228 5.43 12.95 -6.83
CA GLN A 228 5.36 13.27 -8.26
C GLN A 228 6.68 13.06 -9.04
N VAL A 229 7.43 12.02 -8.65
CA VAL A 229 8.76 11.70 -9.20
C VAL A 229 8.61 11.09 -10.60
N PRO A 230 9.17 11.70 -11.66
CA PRO A 230 9.19 11.11 -13.00
C PRO A 230 10.20 9.96 -13.08
N PRO A 231 9.99 8.94 -13.94
CA PRO A 231 8.86 8.74 -14.85
C PRO A 231 7.65 8.05 -14.20
N ILE A 232 7.84 7.41 -13.04
CA ILE A 232 6.94 6.38 -12.50
C ILE A 232 5.64 6.98 -11.92
N SER A 233 5.69 8.19 -11.36
CA SER A 233 4.50 8.82 -10.74
C SER A 233 3.27 8.90 -11.64
N LYS A 234 3.43 9.27 -12.91
CA LYS A 234 2.30 9.44 -13.85
C LYS A 234 1.59 8.13 -14.17
N PRO A 235 2.26 7.07 -14.66
CA PRO A 235 1.64 5.75 -14.87
C PRO A 235 0.88 5.24 -13.65
N ILE A 236 1.46 5.38 -12.44
CA ILE A 236 0.80 4.95 -11.19
C ILE A 236 -0.49 5.75 -10.98
N THR A 237 -0.45 7.08 -11.07
CA THR A 237 -1.65 7.91 -10.89
C THR A 237 -2.74 7.55 -11.89
N TYR A 238 -2.41 7.29 -13.15
CA TYR A 238 -3.39 6.87 -14.15
C TYR A 238 -3.97 5.48 -13.87
N PHE A 239 -3.13 4.52 -13.48
CA PHE A 239 -3.58 3.16 -13.15
C PHE A 239 -4.52 3.16 -11.93
N LEU A 240 -4.25 3.99 -10.93
CA LEU A 240 -5.04 4.01 -9.70
C LEU A 240 -6.31 4.87 -9.83
N ALA A 241 -6.37 5.84 -10.73
CA ALA A 241 -7.51 6.76 -10.87
C ALA A 241 -8.90 6.08 -10.91
N PRO A 242 -9.12 4.94 -11.60
CA PRO A 242 -10.42 4.26 -11.63
C PRO A 242 -10.82 3.57 -10.31
N TYR A 243 -9.88 3.43 -9.38
CA TYR A 243 -10.03 2.72 -8.10
C TYR A 243 -10.13 3.68 -6.89
N ILE A 244 -10.01 4.98 -7.12
CA ILE A 244 -10.16 6.04 -6.11
C ILE A 244 -11.64 6.42 -6.03
N ASP A 245 -12.25 6.29 -4.85
CA ASP A 245 -13.64 6.69 -4.62
C ASP A 245 -13.72 8.16 -4.14
N GLY A 246 -14.90 8.77 -4.20
CA GLY A 246 -15.20 10.12 -3.70
C GLY A 246 -14.70 10.40 -2.27
N ARG A 247 -14.54 9.34 -1.45
CA ARG A 247 -14.01 9.39 -0.08
C ARG A 247 -12.50 9.61 0.00
N ASP A 248 -11.75 9.20 -1.03
CA ASP A 248 -10.29 9.22 -1.06
C ASP A 248 -9.74 10.59 -1.51
N TYR A 249 -10.55 11.46 -2.11
CA TYR A 249 -10.17 12.84 -2.47
C TYR A 249 -9.88 13.75 -1.26
N ARG A 250 -10.16 13.28 -0.03
CA ARG A 250 -9.86 14.01 1.20
C ARG A 250 -8.45 13.75 1.73
N GLY A 251 -7.70 12.80 1.16
CA GLY A 251 -6.32 12.47 1.57
C GLY A 251 -5.37 12.29 0.37
N PRO A 252 -4.07 12.58 0.52
CA PRO A 252 -3.09 12.47 -0.57
C PRO A 252 -2.63 11.02 -0.90
N VAL A 253 -3.12 10.02 -0.17
CA VAL A 253 -2.63 8.63 -0.20
C VAL A 253 -3.75 7.67 -0.60
N ILE A 254 -3.47 6.66 -1.45
CA ILE A 254 -4.45 5.63 -1.85
C ILE A 254 -4.29 4.48 -0.88
N ILE A 255 -4.95 4.69 0.25
CA ILE A 255 -4.72 3.96 1.50
C ILE A 255 -5.33 2.55 1.47
N SER A 256 -6.37 2.31 0.67
CA SER A 256 -7.19 1.10 0.78
C SER A 256 -6.41 -0.20 0.58
N HIS A 257 -5.50 -0.28 -0.39
CA HIS A 257 -4.73 -1.51 -0.67
C HIS A 257 -3.61 -1.73 0.37
N ILE A 258 -3.04 -0.66 0.91
CA ILE A 258 -2.02 -0.73 1.97
C ILE A 258 -2.66 -1.21 3.27
N PHE A 259 -3.81 -0.66 3.66
CA PHE A 259 -4.55 -1.12 4.83
C PHE A 259 -5.11 -2.53 4.68
N LEU A 260 -5.49 -2.93 3.46
CA LEU A 260 -5.86 -4.30 3.17
C LEU A 260 -4.72 -5.27 3.48
N LEU A 261 -3.52 -4.99 2.94
CA LEU A 261 -2.35 -5.84 3.12
C LEU A 261 -1.88 -5.87 4.59
N ILE A 262 -1.87 -4.71 5.26
CA ILE A 262 -1.53 -4.60 6.68
C ILE A 262 -2.55 -5.34 7.55
N GLY A 263 -3.85 -5.21 7.27
CA GLY A 263 -4.90 -5.90 8.02
C GLY A 263 -4.79 -7.43 7.90
N CYS A 264 -4.38 -7.92 6.74
CA CYS A 264 -4.06 -9.34 6.57
C CYS A 264 -2.76 -9.74 7.29
N GLY A 265 -1.73 -8.89 7.26
CA GLY A 265 -0.37 -9.22 7.71
C GLY A 265 -0.11 -9.10 9.20
N ILE A 266 -0.76 -8.16 9.91
CA ILE A 266 -0.50 -7.96 11.34
C ILE A 266 -0.70 -9.25 12.15
N PRO A 267 -1.82 -10.00 12.02
CA PRO A 267 -1.98 -11.23 12.80
C PRO A 267 -0.92 -12.28 12.47
N LEU A 268 -0.55 -12.42 11.19
CA LEU A 268 0.52 -13.33 10.78
C LEU A 268 1.86 -12.95 11.43
N TRP A 269 2.27 -11.68 11.34
CA TRP A 269 3.54 -11.21 11.89
C TRP A 269 3.60 -11.33 13.42
N LEU A 270 2.51 -11.00 14.11
CA LEU A 270 2.45 -11.12 15.56
C LEU A 270 2.47 -12.58 16.03
N THR A 271 1.76 -13.47 15.35
CA THR A 271 1.82 -14.90 15.67
C THR A 271 3.20 -15.46 15.41
N LEU A 272 3.84 -15.09 14.29
CA LEU A 272 5.22 -15.51 13.99
C LEU A 272 6.22 -15.01 15.03
N ALA A 273 6.09 -13.77 15.51
CA ALA A 273 6.99 -13.23 16.54
C ALA A 273 7.01 -14.07 17.84
N GLY A 274 5.89 -14.73 18.17
CA GLY A 274 5.79 -15.64 19.32
C GLY A 274 5.97 -17.13 18.98
N ALA A 275 6.13 -17.49 17.70
CA ALA A 275 6.22 -18.87 17.26
C ALA A 275 7.62 -19.46 17.48
N ARG A 276 7.67 -20.79 17.61
CA ARG A 276 8.94 -21.54 17.62
C ARG A 276 9.45 -21.67 16.19
N HIS A 277 10.62 -21.09 15.95
CA HIS A 277 11.30 -21.16 14.66
C HIS A 277 12.36 -22.27 14.71
N GLY A 278 12.37 -23.12 13.69
CA GLY A 278 13.34 -24.18 13.46
C GLY A 278 13.98 -24.05 12.08
N GLY A 279 14.44 -25.17 11.53
CA GLY A 279 15.09 -25.24 10.22
C GLY A 279 16.59 -25.49 10.34
N ASP A 280 17.14 -26.16 9.32
CA ASP A 280 18.56 -26.48 9.24
C ASP A 280 19.33 -25.38 8.49
N TRP A 281 20.66 -25.37 8.65
CA TRP A 281 21.52 -24.47 7.88
C TRP A 281 21.33 -24.73 6.37
N PRO A 282 21.18 -23.68 5.53
CA PRO A 282 21.41 -22.25 5.77
C PRO A 282 20.17 -21.42 6.15
N TRP A 283 18.99 -22.03 6.29
CA TRP A 283 17.71 -21.35 6.54
C TRP A 283 17.22 -21.51 7.97
N ILE A 284 18.15 -21.48 8.93
CA ILE A 284 17.86 -21.57 10.35
C ILE A 284 16.92 -20.43 10.76
N GLY A 285 15.81 -20.77 11.41
CA GLY A 285 14.82 -19.80 11.87
C GLY A 285 13.79 -19.43 10.80
N TRP A 286 13.83 -20.01 9.61
CA TRP A 286 12.87 -19.74 8.53
C TRP A 286 11.81 -20.83 8.37
N GLU A 287 11.79 -21.79 9.28
CA GLU A 287 10.81 -22.87 9.34
C GLU A 287 10.00 -22.78 10.62
N ILE A 288 8.68 -22.96 10.53
CA ILE A 288 7.78 -22.84 11.69
C ILE A 288 7.22 -24.22 12.02
N GLU A 289 7.39 -24.66 13.27
CA GLU A 289 6.99 -26.00 13.71
C GLU A 289 5.47 -26.14 13.87
N GLY A 290 4.78 -25.07 14.25
CA GLY A 290 3.33 -25.03 14.46
C GLY A 290 2.56 -24.34 13.35
N ARG A 291 1.27 -24.71 13.19
CA ARG A 291 0.31 -23.94 12.40
C ARG A 291 -0.84 -23.55 13.32
N ASP A 292 -1.06 -22.24 13.44
CA ASP A 292 -2.10 -21.70 14.29
C ASP A 292 -3.11 -20.92 13.45
N ILE A 293 -4.39 -21.01 13.80
CA ILE A 293 -5.50 -20.34 13.10
C ILE A 293 -5.35 -18.81 13.21
N SER A 294 -4.70 -18.34 14.28
CA SER A 294 -4.35 -16.93 14.47
C SER A 294 -3.56 -16.36 13.27
N MET A 295 -2.73 -17.17 12.60
CA MET A 295 -1.92 -16.76 11.44
C MET A 295 -2.77 -16.32 10.24
N VAL A 296 -3.97 -16.89 10.07
CA VAL A 296 -4.87 -16.58 8.94
C VAL A 296 -6.05 -15.69 9.34
N SER A 297 -6.17 -15.35 10.62
CA SER A 297 -7.29 -14.56 11.15
C SER A 297 -7.44 -13.20 10.47
N GLY A 298 -6.33 -12.54 10.14
CA GLY A 298 -6.34 -11.26 9.39
C GLY A 298 -6.88 -11.43 7.97
N VAL A 299 -6.42 -12.46 7.27
CA VAL A 299 -6.88 -12.78 5.90
C VAL A 299 -8.39 -13.07 5.89
N ILE A 300 -8.88 -13.84 6.85
CA ILE A 300 -10.30 -14.16 6.99
C ILE A 300 -11.11 -12.91 7.37
N CYS A 301 -10.67 -12.15 8.38
CA CYS A 301 -11.36 -10.97 8.86
C CYS A 301 -11.50 -9.91 7.78
N VAL A 302 -10.40 -9.59 7.10
CA VAL A 302 -10.36 -8.58 6.05
C VAL A 302 -11.07 -9.07 4.79
N GLY A 303 -10.76 -10.29 4.35
CA GLY A 303 -11.23 -10.82 3.08
C GLY A 303 -12.68 -11.32 3.08
N MET A 304 -13.16 -11.91 4.18
CA MET A 304 -14.54 -12.38 4.31
C MET A 304 -15.43 -11.40 5.07
N GLY A 305 -14.87 -10.56 5.95
CA GLY A 305 -15.66 -9.62 6.77
C GLY A 305 -16.43 -8.60 5.95
N ASP A 306 -15.86 -8.09 4.86
CA ASP A 306 -16.54 -7.15 3.95
C ASP A 306 -17.72 -7.82 3.22
N ALA A 307 -17.55 -9.08 2.80
CA ALA A 307 -18.61 -9.87 2.18
C ALA A 307 -19.74 -10.18 3.17
N ALA A 308 -19.40 -10.57 4.40
CA ALA A 308 -20.36 -10.83 5.47
C ALA A 308 -21.15 -9.57 5.87
N ALA A 309 -20.47 -8.42 6.00
CA ALA A 309 -21.10 -7.14 6.30
C ALA A 309 -22.10 -6.72 5.20
N SER A 310 -21.75 -6.91 3.93
CA SER A 310 -22.63 -6.63 2.79
C SER A 310 -23.87 -7.53 2.75
N LEU A 311 -23.75 -8.80 3.17
CA LEU A 311 -24.88 -9.74 3.20
C LEU A 311 -25.83 -9.45 4.37
N VAL A 312 -25.29 -9.16 5.56
CA VAL A 312 -26.07 -8.78 6.74
C VAL A 312 -26.72 -7.41 6.58
N GLY A 313 -26.03 -6.45 5.96
CA GLY A 313 -26.55 -5.12 5.66
C GLY A 313 -27.79 -5.15 4.77
N ARG A 314 -27.77 -5.96 3.70
CA ARG A 314 -28.92 -6.16 2.81
C ARG A 314 -30.11 -6.83 3.49
N ARG A 315 -29.85 -7.80 4.38
CA ARG A 315 -30.91 -8.48 5.13
C ARG A 315 -31.60 -7.54 6.11
N LYS A 316 -30.85 -6.68 6.82
CA LYS A 316 -31.43 -5.69 7.76
C LYS A 316 -32.09 -4.52 7.05
N SER A 317 -31.56 -4.05 5.91
CA SER A 317 -32.20 -2.98 5.14
C SER A 317 -33.52 -3.44 4.52
N GLY A 318 -33.58 -4.66 3.96
CA GLY A 318 -34.81 -5.23 3.42
C GLY A 318 -35.90 -5.38 4.49
N PHE A 319 -35.53 -5.87 5.68
CA PHE A 319 -36.46 -5.94 6.81
C PHE A 319 -36.94 -4.56 7.28
N GLY A 320 -36.07 -3.54 7.19
CA GLY A 320 -36.39 -2.15 7.47
C GLY A 320 -37.33 -1.50 6.45
N GLU A 321 -37.22 -1.86 5.17
CA GLU A 321 -38.13 -1.41 4.12
C GLU A 321 -39.49 -2.11 4.21
N GLU A 322 -39.54 -3.41 4.45
CA GLU A 322 -40.79 -4.14 4.68
C GLU A 322 -41.54 -3.58 5.90
N THR A 323 -40.86 -3.36 7.02
CA THR A 323 -41.50 -2.77 8.22
C THR A 323 -41.98 -1.34 8.02
N LYS A 324 -41.32 -0.55 7.15
CA LYS A 324 -41.81 0.78 6.74
C LYS A 324 -43.03 0.68 5.82
N ALA A 325 -43.03 -0.26 4.87
CA ALA A 325 -44.15 -0.52 3.97
C ALA A 325 -45.41 -0.94 4.76
N TRP A 326 -45.28 -1.85 5.73
CA TRP A 326 -46.38 -2.23 6.62
C TRP A 326 -46.92 -1.06 7.45
N LYS A 327 -46.03 -0.22 8.01
CA LYS A 327 -46.44 0.98 8.76
C LYS A 327 -47.07 2.07 7.89
N ALA A 328 -46.76 2.12 6.60
CA ALA A 328 -47.39 3.02 5.65
C ALA A 328 -48.78 2.51 5.23
N ALA A 329 -48.92 1.20 4.99
CA ALA A 329 -50.21 0.56 4.69
C ALA A 329 -51.22 0.62 5.86
N LEU A 330 -50.74 0.65 7.10
CA LEU A 330 -51.59 0.84 8.30
C LEU A 330 -51.98 2.31 8.57
N ARG A 331 -51.42 3.27 7.82
CA ARG A 331 -51.71 4.71 7.96
C ARG A 331 -52.51 5.29 6.79
N SER A 332 -52.76 4.52 5.74
CA SER A 332 -53.73 4.91 4.71
C SER A 332 -55.14 4.74 5.28
N PRO A 333 -55.96 5.81 5.32
CA PRO A 333 -57.28 5.82 5.93
C PRO A 333 -58.31 4.97 5.17
#